data_AF-A0A4Y7U3E0-F1
#
_entry.id   AF-A0A4Y7U3E0-F1
#
_cell.length_a   1.000
_cell.length_b   1.000
_cell.length_c   1.000
_cell.angle_alpha   90.00
_cell.angle_beta   90.00
_cell.angle_gamma   90.00
#
_symmetry.space_group_name_H-M   'P 1'
#
loop_
_entity.id
_entity.type
_entity.pdbx_description
1 polymer ?
#
loop_
_entity_poly.entity_id
_entity_poly.type
_entity_poly.pdbx_seq_one_letter_code
_entity_poly.pdbx_strand_id
1 'polypeptide(L)'
;NLILYLIGFSKFGKAYKIFTGYLALLVAVQLVCVILLYCKKVNLFMSHFYFVGQLIILAIFYFLLVKDVLKKKIILAGTSAGLVVLAVQYLFDPSMFFKFNLLEITITSLLVVFFALL
;
A
#
# COMPACT_ATOMS: atom_id res chain seq x y z
N ASN A 1 11.57 5.17 12.07
CA ASN A 1 10.19 4.72 12.37
C ASN A 1 10.06 3.22 12.59
N LEU A 2 10.46 2.34 11.65
CA LEU A 2 10.29 0.89 11.81
C LEU A 2 10.92 0.32 13.10
N ILE A 3 12.17 0.70 13.41
CA ILE A 3 12.90 0.23 14.61
C ILE A 3 12.10 0.49 15.90
N LEU A 4 11.50 1.68 16.01
CA LEU A 4 10.69 2.07 17.17
C LEU A 4 9.42 1.21 17.29
N TYR A 5 8.76 0.92 16.16
CA TYR A 5 7.55 0.09 16.15
C TYR A 5 7.83 -1.40 16.38
N LEU A 6 9.00 -1.89 16.00
CA LEU A 6 9.41 -3.27 16.28
C LEU A 6 9.56 -3.53 17.78
N ILE A 7 10.03 -2.55 18.56
CA ILE A 7 10.18 -2.67 20.03
C ILE A 7 8.81 -2.89 20.70
N GLY A 8 7.75 -2.29 20.17
CA GLY A 8 6.38 -2.45 20.69
C GLY A 8 5.62 -3.65 20.13
N PHE A 9 6.16 -4.37 19.15
CA PHE A 9 5.40 -5.32 18.35
C PHE A 9 4.71 -6.44 19.16
N SER A 10 5.34 -6.93 20.24
CA SER A 10 4.75 -7.98 21.08
C SER A 10 3.70 -7.44 22.07
N LYS A 11 3.73 -6.14 22.39
CA LYS A 11 2.95 -5.54 23.47
C LYS A 11 1.60 -4.96 23.03
N PHE A 12 1.44 -4.64 21.75
CA PHE A 12 0.26 -3.93 21.24
C PHE A 12 -0.70 -4.80 20.41
N GLY A 13 -1.92 -4.29 20.20
CA GLY A 13 -3.02 -4.99 19.51
C GLY A 13 -2.80 -5.21 18.01
N LYS A 14 -3.75 -5.91 17.36
CA LYS A 14 -3.65 -6.34 15.95
C LYS A 14 -3.37 -5.19 14.97
N ALA A 15 -4.05 -4.04 15.11
CA ALA A 15 -3.85 -2.88 14.23
C ALA A 15 -2.40 -2.37 14.27
N TYR A 16 -1.77 -2.33 15.45
CA TYR A 16 -0.36 -1.92 15.60
C TYR A 16 0.59 -2.86 14.83
N LYS A 17 0.33 -4.17 14.89
CA LYS A 17 1.14 -5.16 14.17
C LYS A 17 1.02 -4.99 12.66
N ILE A 18 -0.19 -4.73 12.14
CA ILE A 18 -0.42 -4.45 10.72
C ILE A 18 0.32 -3.19 10.29
N PHE A 19 0.25 -2.11 11.07
CA PHE A 19 0.98 -0.87 10.76
C PHE A 19 2.50 -1.07 10.79
N THR A 20 3.00 -1.87 11.73
CA THR A 20 4.43 -2.25 11.76
C THR A 20 4.83 -3.04 10.51
N GLY A 21 3.97 -3.96 10.06
CA GLY A 21 4.14 -4.68 8.79
C GLY A 21 4.16 -3.74 7.57
N TYR A 22 3.30 -2.72 7.54
CA TYR A 22 3.34 -1.67 6.53
C TYR A 22 4.70 -0.97 6.50
N LEU A 23 5.22 -0.53 7.65
CA LEU A 23 6.54 0.09 7.72
C LEU A 23 7.66 -0.85 7.26
N ALA A 24 7.55 -2.14 7.56
CA ALA A 24 8.50 -3.15 7.09
C ALA A 24 8.45 -3.31 5.57
N LEU A 25 7.26 -3.33 4.96
CA LEU A 25 7.09 -3.32 3.51
C LEU A 25 7.78 -2.10 2.88
N LEU A 26 7.57 -0.90 3.43
CA LEU A 26 8.20 0.31 2.91
C LEU A 26 9.74 0.22 2.91
N VAL A 27 10.31 -0.26 4.01
CA VAL A 27 11.76 -0.46 4.11
C VAL A 27 12.23 -1.52 3.11
N ALA A 28 11.50 -2.64 2.97
CA ALA A 28 11.86 -3.68 2.00
C ALA A 28 11.85 -3.15 0.57
N VAL A 29 10.80 -2.44 0.15
CA VAL A 29 10.69 -1.82 -1.17
C VAL A 29 11.84 -0.82 -1.40
N GLN A 30 12.12 0.04 -0.41
CA GLN A 30 13.21 1.01 -0.49
C GLN A 30 14.59 0.34 -0.64
N LEU A 31 14.85 -0.72 0.13
CA LEU A 31 16.10 -1.47 0.05
C LEU A 31 16.28 -2.09 -1.33
N VAL A 32 15.23 -2.71 -1.89
CA VAL A 32 15.31 -3.29 -3.24
C VAL A 32 15.51 -2.20 -4.30
N CYS A 33 14.86 -1.03 -4.18
CA CYS A 33 15.11 0.11 -5.06
C CYS A 33 16.57 0.57 -5.04
N VAL A 34 17.19 0.63 -3.87
CA VAL A 34 18.60 1.02 -3.71
C VAL A 34 19.54 -0.04 -4.31
N ILE A 35 19.26 -1.33 -4.09
CA ILE A 35 20.04 -2.43 -4.68
C ILE A 35 19.96 -2.37 -6.21
N LEU A 36 18.76 -2.20 -6.78
CA LEU A 36 18.57 -2.08 -8.23
C LEU A 36 19.30 -0.87 -8.81
N LEU A 37 19.28 0.27 -8.11
CA LEU A 37 20.02 1.47 -8.49
C LEU A 37 21.53 1.18 -8.54
N TYR A 38 22.08 0.51 -7.53
CA TYR A 38 23.49 0.14 -7.50
C TYR A 38 23.87 -0.82 -8.63
N CYS A 39 22.96 -1.73 -8.99
CA CYS A 39 23.10 -2.62 -10.14
C CYS A 39 22.81 -1.96 -11.50
N LYS A 40 22.57 -0.64 -11.56
CA LYS A 40 22.18 0.12 -12.77
C LYS A 40 20.94 -0.45 -13.48
N LYS A 41 20.02 -1.07 -12.75
CA LYS A 41 18.74 -1.57 -13.27
C LYS A 41 17.63 -0.55 -13.03
N VAL A 42 16.66 -0.55 -13.94
CA VAL A 42 15.44 0.26 -13.81
C VAL A 42 14.65 -0.23 -12.59
N ASN A 43 14.33 0.68 -11.68
CA ASN A 43 13.58 0.41 -10.44
C ASN A 43 12.14 0.94 -10.47
N LEU A 44 11.71 1.53 -11.59
CA LEU A 44 10.38 2.12 -11.76
C LEU A 44 9.25 1.15 -11.42
N PHE A 45 9.37 -0.12 -11.83
CA PHE A 45 8.37 -1.14 -11.52
C PHE A 45 8.11 -1.32 -10.02
N MET A 46 9.07 -0.92 -9.18
CA MET A 46 8.99 -1.06 -7.74
C MET A 46 8.05 -0.04 -7.09
N SER A 47 7.70 1.04 -7.80
CA SER A 47 6.62 1.93 -7.36
C SER A 47 5.27 1.20 -7.29
N HIS A 48 5.02 0.21 -8.15
CA HIS A 48 3.75 -0.53 -8.12
C HIS A 48 3.58 -1.33 -6.83
N PHE A 49 4.65 -1.99 -6.40
CA PHE A 49 4.67 -2.70 -5.13
C PHE A 49 4.52 -1.76 -3.94
N TYR A 50 5.09 -0.55 -4.02
CA TYR A 50 4.91 0.49 -3.03
C TYR A 50 3.44 0.90 -2.90
N PHE A 51 2.82 1.37 -4.00
CA PHE A 51 1.48 1.98 -3.94
C PHE A 51 0.37 0.96 -3.72
N VAL A 52 0.41 -0.17 -4.43
CA VAL A 52 -0.59 -1.24 -4.27
C VAL A 52 -0.45 -1.90 -2.89
N GLY A 53 0.79 -2.19 -2.47
CA GLY A 53 1.06 -2.75 -1.15
C GLY A 53 0.64 -1.81 -0.02
N GLN A 54 0.91 -0.51 -0.15
CA GLN A 54 0.46 0.53 0.77
C GLN A 54 -1.07 0.55 0.87
N LEU A 55 -1.79 0.57 -0.26
CA LEU A 55 -3.25 0.58 -0.29
C LEU A 55 -3.83 -0.63 0.46
N ILE A 56 -3.35 -1.84 0.17
CA ILE A 56 -3.86 -3.07 0.77
C ILE A 56 -3.61 -3.09 2.28
N ILE A 57 -2.38 -2.86 2.72
CA ILE A 57 -2.05 -2.97 4.15
C ILE A 57 -2.73 -1.87 4.95
N LEU A 58 -2.78 -0.63 4.44
CA LEU A 58 -3.45 0.46 5.13
C LEU A 58 -4.96 0.31 5.14
N ALA A 59 -5.58 -0.22 4.07
CA ALA A 59 -7.00 -0.57 4.09
C ALA A 59 -7.33 -1.57 5.21
N ILE A 60 -6.51 -2.62 5.37
CA ILE A 60 -6.65 -3.58 6.48
C ILE A 60 -6.47 -2.89 7.84
N PHE A 61 -5.47 -2.00 7.95
CA PHE A 61 -5.24 -1.24 9.17
C PHE A 61 -6.47 -0.41 9.57
N TYR A 62 -7.02 0.39 8.64
CA TYR A 62 -8.20 1.22 8.91
C TYR A 62 -9.44 0.36 9.17
N PHE A 63 -9.61 -0.75 8.46
CA PHE A 63 -10.71 -1.69 8.71
C PHE A 63 -10.70 -2.25 10.15
N LEU A 64 -9.52 -2.50 10.70
CA LEU A 64 -9.36 -2.95 12.09
C LEU A 64 -9.54 -1.82 13.11
N LEU A 65 -9.22 -0.58 12.73
CA LEU A 65 -9.29 0.59 13.60
C LEU A 65 -10.74 1.09 13.77
N VAL A 66 -11.52 1.07 12.69
CA VAL A 66 -12.88 1.58 12.67
C VAL A 66 -13.85 0.57 13.30
N LYS A 67 -14.80 1.05 14.11
CA LYS A 67 -15.83 0.21 14.76
C LYS A 67 -17.12 0.11 13.94
N ASP A 68 -17.44 1.17 13.19
CA ASP A 68 -18.68 1.29 12.42
C ASP A 68 -18.69 0.32 11.21
N VAL A 69 -19.81 -0.39 11.04
CA VAL A 69 -19.97 -1.42 9.99
C VAL A 69 -20.08 -0.80 8.59
N LEU A 70 -20.71 0.37 8.45
CA LEU A 70 -20.81 1.07 7.17
C LEU A 70 -19.44 1.55 6.71
N LYS A 71 -18.66 2.17 7.60
CA LYS A 71 -17.29 2.61 7.28
C LYS A 71 -16.39 1.45 6.87
N LYS A 72 -16.51 0.29 7.53
CA LYS A 72 -15.81 -0.94 7.13
C LYS A 72 -16.18 -1.40 5.72
N LYS A 73 -17.47 -1.36 5.38
CA LYS A 73 -17.94 -1.68 4.02
C LYS A 73 -17.37 -0.71 2.99
N ILE A 74 -17.30 0.59 3.32
CA ILE A 74 -16.71 1.61 2.44
C ILE A 74 -15.23 1.32 2.18
N ILE A 75 -14.45 1.00 3.22
CA ILE A 75 -13.03 0.65 3.07
C ILE A 75 -12.86 -0.57 2.16
N LEU A 76 -13.63 -1.64 2.39
CA LEU A 76 -13.57 -2.85 1.56
C LEU A 76 -13.99 -2.58 0.12
N ALA A 77 -15.12 -1.88 -0.09
CA ALA A 77 -15.61 -1.55 -1.42
C ALA A 77 -14.64 -0.65 -2.19
N GLY A 78 -14.10 0.39 -1.55
CA GLY A 78 -13.13 1.30 -2.14
C GLY A 78 -11.81 0.61 -2.51
N THR A 79 -11.32 -0.29 -1.63
CA THR A 79 -10.11 -1.06 -1.90
C THR A 79 -10.31 -2.03 -3.07
N SER A 80 -11.43 -2.78 -3.07
CA SER A 80 -11.77 -3.70 -4.16
C SER A 80 -11.96 -2.96 -5.48
N ALA A 81 -12.68 -1.83 -5.48
CA ALA A 81 -12.88 -1.01 -6.68
C ALA A 81 -11.54 -0.46 -7.20
N GLY A 82 -10.68 0.06 -6.32
CA GLY A 82 -9.35 0.52 -6.68
C GLY A 82 -8.52 -0.58 -7.34
N LEU A 83 -8.46 -1.78 -6.74
CA LEU A 83 -7.71 -2.91 -7.30
C LEU A 83 -8.28 -3.40 -8.63
N VAL A 84 -9.61 -3.41 -8.79
CA VAL A 84 -10.26 -3.78 -10.07
C VAL A 84 -9.89 -2.78 -11.16
N VAL A 85 -9.93 -1.47 -10.87
CA VAL A 85 -9.53 -0.44 -11.85
C VAL A 85 -8.08 -0.64 -12.30
N LEU A 86 -7.17 -0.90 -11.36
CA LEU A 86 -5.76 -1.18 -11.69
C LEU A 86 -5.58 -2.47 -12.47
N ALA A 87 -6.26 -3.55 -12.07
CA ALA A 87 -6.19 -4.83 -12.77
C ALA A 87 -6.67 -4.69 -14.22
N VAL A 88 -7.80 -4.00 -14.43
CA VAL A 88 -8.31 -3.71 -15.77
C VAL A 88 -7.31 -2.88 -16.57
N GLN A 89 -6.70 -1.84 -15.97
CA GLN A 89 -5.68 -1.04 -16.65
C GLN A 89 -4.49 -1.90 -17.12
N TYR A 90 -3.99 -2.81 -16.27
CA TYR A 90 -2.87 -3.68 -16.61
C TYR A 90 -3.23 -4.77 -17.64
N LEU A 91 -4.49 -5.17 -17.72
CA LEU A 91 -4.95 -6.09 -18.78
C LEU A 91 -5.00 -5.39 -20.14
N PHE A 92 -5.36 -4.11 -20.19
CA PHE A 92 -5.41 -3.34 -21.43
C PHE A 92 -4.02 -2.88 -21.91
N ASP A 93 -3.16 -2.42 -20.99
CA ASP A 93 -1.79 -2.02 -21.31
C ASP A 93 -0.79 -2.58 -20.27
N PRO A 94 -0.28 -3.81 -20.48
CA PRO A 94 0.74 -4.40 -19.63
C PRO A 94 2.04 -3.59 -19.58
N SER A 95 2.31 -2.74 -20.58
CA SER A 95 3.53 -1.93 -20.63
C SER A 95 3.57 -0.87 -19.52
N MET A 96 2.40 -0.52 -18.95
CA MET A 96 2.30 0.40 -17.82
C MET A 96 3.05 -0.09 -16.58
N PHE A 97 3.26 -1.40 -16.42
CA PHE A 97 3.99 -1.97 -15.29
C PHE A 97 5.49 -1.60 -15.27
N PHE A 98 6.05 -1.25 -16.43
CA PHE A 98 7.45 -0.84 -16.55
C PHE A 98 7.61 0.69 -16.64
N LYS A 99 6.50 1.42 -16.54
CA LYS A 99 6.44 2.88 -16.69
C LYS A 99 5.87 3.52 -15.43
N PHE A 100 6.02 4.83 -15.35
CA PHE A 100 5.40 5.60 -14.28
C PHE A 100 3.88 5.65 -14.47
N ASN A 101 3.12 4.94 -13.64
CA ASN A 101 1.66 4.89 -13.73
C ASN A 101 1.00 5.97 -12.86
N LEU A 102 0.77 7.15 -13.43
CA LEU A 102 0.18 8.28 -12.72
C LEU A 102 -1.22 7.98 -12.16
N LEU A 103 -2.02 7.19 -12.88
CA LEU A 103 -3.37 6.81 -12.47
C LEU A 103 -3.31 5.97 -11.19
N GLU A 104 -2.44 4.97 -11.15
CA GLU A 104 -2.26 4.13 -9.96
C GLU A 104 -1.89 4.95 -8.73
N ILE A 105 -0.88 5.80 -8.88
CA ILE A 105 -0.39 6.65 -7.79
C ILE A 105 -1.51 7.54 -7.25
N THR A 106 -2.28 8.14 -8.16
CA THR A 106 -3.36 9.06 -7.80
C THR A 106 -4.50 8.34 -7.08
N ILE A 107 -5.01 7.23 -7.64
CA ILE A 107 -6.14 6.49 -7.05
C ILE A 107 -5.76 5.88 -5.70
N THR A 108 -4.61 5.21 -5.62
CA THR A 108 -4.15 4.57 -4.38
C THR A 108 -3.94 5.60 -3.27
N SER A 109 -3.31 6.74 -3.58
CA SER A 109 -3.06 7.80 -2.60
C SER A 109 -4.36 8.46 -2.12
N LEU A 110 -5.28 8.77 -3.06
CA LEU A 110 -6.58 9.36 -2.70
C LEU A 110 -7.42 8.42 -1.85
N LEU A 111 -7.47 7.12 -2.16
CA LEU A 111 -8.20 6.13 -1.35
C LEU A 111 -7.63 6.03 0.06
N VAL A 112 -6.30 5.96 0.20
CA VAL A 112 -5.65 5.90 1.51
C VAL A 112 -5.95 7.15 2.34
N VAL A 113 -5.86 8.34 1.75
CA VAL A 113 -6.20 9.60 2.43
C VAL A 113 -7.67 9.62 2.83
N PHE A 114 -8.56 9.20 1.93
CA PHE A 114 -9.99 9.11 2.22
C PHE A 114 -10.29 8.15 3.38
N PHE A 115 -9.64 6.98 3.42
CA PHE A 115 -9.79 6.03 4.54
C PHE A 115 -9.26 6.60 5.86
N ALA A 116 -8.23 7.45 5.83
CA ALA A 116 -7.71 8.10 7.02
C ALA A 116 -8.68 9.13 7.62
N LEU A 117 -9.59 9.68 6.81
CA LEU A 117 -10.59 10.68 7.22
C LEU A 117 -11.92 10.05 7.69
N LEU A 118 -12.07 8.73 7.54
CA LEU A 118 -13.26 7.96 7.92
C LEU A 118 -13.26 7.59 9.40
#